data_AF-A0A7K1TDF4-F1
#
_entry.id   AF-A0A7K1TDF4-F1
#
_cell.length_a   1.000
_cell.length_b   1.000
_cell.length_c   1.000
_cell.angle_alpha   90.00
_cell.angle_beta   90.00
_cell.angle_gamma   90.00
#
_symmetry.space_group_name_H-M   'P 1'
#
loop_
_entity.id
_entity.type
_entity.pdbx_description
1 polymer ?
#
loop_
_entity_poly.entity_id
_entity_poly.type
_entity_poly.pdbx_seq_one_letter_code
_entity_poly.pdbx_strand_id
1 'polypeptide(L)'
;MRLGSASYWAHQTQFVVSRFCSIRCSMNRLLSYLPVRALLLGLFALLACSRQEPAPDMVSYLQYASYRPLLMTRTTLESSVATLPPQALHNTGKIFIRGPYVFINEKFEGIHVIDNHDPSNPRAISFLRIPGNVDMAVRGNLLYADNGPDLVTVDISDPASAKLSSRVRDAFRELPMPEAGPLEAAYEPNQRPAGAVVVGWRKLAPTEAVPIRITYPRNSPVFFASNGATTTAATPASSTGKGGSLARFAILNQALYTVDEQSLRLFDLQNPATPVAGPRLPLQFGVETIFPQDHYLFLGTQRGLYIFDVATPAAPRQVSYYQHVVSCDPVVVDGHYAYVTLRSGRTCGGGANVLEVIDLTNLSQPLFARSYPMSAPQGLGAENNRLYVCDDGLKTFDTSLAPSLRALQHFSTPVTDVIPNGDYLLAIGPGGLYQYRTTGSDLQQVSLLPITPTN
;
A
#
# COMPACT_ATOMS: atom_id res chain seq x y z
N MET A 1 48.47 0.53 47.93
CA MET A 1 47.84 -0.29 48.99
C MET A 1 46.43 -0.64 48.47
N ARG A 2 45.99 -1.92 48.43
CA ARG A 2 45.40 -2.73 49.53
C ARG A 2 44.14 -2.07 50.14
N LEU A 3 42.99 -2.73 50.35
CA LEU A 3 42.54 -4.11 50.02
C LEU A 3 41.01 -4.26 50.30
N GLY A 4 40.29 -5.16 49.59
CA GLY A 4 38.96 -5.69 49.97
C GLY A 4 37.72 -4.85 49.59
N SER A 5 36.48 -5.40 49.53
CA SER A 5 36.05 -6.82 49.62
C SER A 5 34.56 -7.06 49.25
N ALA A 6 34.28 -8.13 48.48
CA ALA A 6 33.00 -8.90 48.41
C ALA A 6 31.71 -8.17 47.88
N SER A 7 30.60 -8.82 47.48
CA SER A 7 30.19 -10.25 47.53
C SER A 7 29.00 -10.58 46.58
N TYR A 8 29.01 -11.77 45.91
CA TYR A 8 27.86 -12.58 45.41
C TYR A 8 26.81 -11.94 44.45
N TRP A 9 25.97 -12.65 43.67
CA TRP A 9 25.64 -14.08 43.48
C TRP A 9 25.48 -14.42 41.98
N ALA A 10 25.67 -15.69 41.59
CA ALA A 10 25.17 -16.26 40.32
C ALA A 10 24.93 -17.79 40.43
N HIS A 11 23.93 -18.31 39.72
CA HIS A 11 23.61 -19.75 39.60
C HIS A 11 23.51 -20.11 38.09
N GLN A 12 24.23 -21.14 37.61
CA GLN A 12 23.74 -22.53 37.36
C GLN A 12 22.64 -22.65 36.29
N THR A 13 22.67 -23.62 35.37
CA THR A 13 23.06 -25.04 35.53
C THR A 13 24.00 -25.58 34.43
N GLN A 14 24.60 -26.76 34.66
CA GLN A 14 25.51 -27.46 33.74
C GLN A 14 24.89 -28.77 33.21
N PHE A 15 25.34 -29.22 32.04
CA PHE A 15 25.11 -30.59 31.56
C PHE A 15 25.92 -31.61 32.36
N VAL A 16 25.33 -32.77 32.63
CA VAL A 16 25.99 -33.91 33.31
C VAL A 16 26.48 -34.93 32.28
N VAL A 17 27.75 -35.33 32.40
CA VAL A 17 28.33 -36.49 31.71
C VAL A 17 28.60 -37.58 32.74
N SER A 18 28.16 -38.81 32.47
CA SER A 18 28.47 -39.98 33.31
C SER A 18 29.34 -41.00 32.56
N ARG A 19 30.24 -41.66 33.32
CA ARG A 19 31.08 -42.79 32.91
C ARG A 19 30.82 -43.96 33.87
N PHE A 20 31.18 -45.17 33.45
CA PHE A 20 31.62 -46.38 34.21
C PHE A 20 31.21 -47.63 33.40
N CYS A 21 31.90 -48.78 33.43
CA CYS A 21 33.30 -49.10 33.76
C CYS A 21 33.69 -50.40 33.03
N SER A 22 34.98 -50.77 33.00
CA SER A 22 35.48 -51.98 32.34
C SER A 22 35.64 -53.17 33.27
N ILE A 23 35.27 -54.38 32.84
CA ILE A 23 35.79 -55.64 33.36
C ILE A 23 36.20 -56.54 32.17
N ARG A 24 37.42 -57.10 32.23
CA ARG A 24 37.86 -58.21 31.37
C ARG A 24 37.64 -59.53 32.12
N CYS A 25 37.17 -60.58 31.44
CA CYS A 25 37.72 -61.92 31.63
C CYS A 25 37.40 -62.87 30.47
N SER A 26 37.98 -64.07 30.56
CA SER A 26 37.74 -65.33 29.83
C SER A 26 36.31 -65.53 29.27
N MET A 27 36.08 -66.31 28.20
CA MET A 27 36.89 -67.45 27.75
C MET A 27 36.71 -67.75 26.24
N ASN A 28 37.69 -68.42 25.63
CA ASN A 28 37.64 -68.88 24.24
C ASN A 28 37.26 -70.38 24.15
N ARG A 29 36.79 -70.82 22.98
CA ARG A 29 36.31 -72.18 22.60
C ARG A 29 34.90 -72.57 23.10
N LEU A 30 33.95 -72.62 22.17
CA LEU A 30 33.21 -73.84 21.78
C LEU A 30 32.23 -73.53 20.61
N LEU A 31 32.77 -73.43 19.39
CA LEU A 31 31.98 -73.36 18.16
C LEU A 31 31.86 -74.76 17.57
N SER A 32 30.70 -75.40 17.77
CA SER A 32 30.40 -76.73 17.24
C SER A 32 28.92 -76.84 16.87
N TYR A 33 28.65 -76.85 15.56
CA TYR A 33 27.41 -77.27 14.89
C TYR A 33 26.08 -76.60 15.30
N LEU A 34 25.76 -75.48 14.64
CA LEU A 34 24.38 -75.17 14.22
C LEU A 34 24.37 -74.66 12.76
N PRO A 35 23.34 -74.99 11.95
CA PRO A 35 23.38 -74.78 10.51
C PRO A 35 23.05 -73.33 10.09
N VAL A 36 23.89 -72.78 9.21
CA VAL A 36 23.79 -71.41 8.64
C VAL A 36 22.41 -71.10 8.01
N ARG A 37 21.63 -72.12 7.61
CA ARG A 37 20.27 -71.97 7.07
C ARG A 37 19.28 -71.29 8.03
N ALA A 38 19.50 -71.35 9.34
CA ALA A 38 18.64 -70.66 10.31
C ALA A 38 18.78 -69.12 10.27
N LEU A 39 20.01 -68.61 10.03
CA LEU A 39 20.27 -67.16 10.03
C LEU A 39 19.63 -66.44 8.82
N LEU A 40 19.63 -67.10 7.66
CA LEU A 40 19.14 -66.52 6.40
C LEU A 40 17.62 -66.32 6.38
N LEU A 41 16.86 -67.20 7.05
CA LEU A 41 15.40 -67.04 7.20
C LEU A 41 15.04 -65.91 8.17
N GLY A 42 15.81 -65.74 9.26
CA GLY A 42 15.64 -64.61 10.18
C GLY A 42 15.89 -63.26 9.51
N LEU A 43 16.88 -63.18 8.61
CA LEU A 43 17.22 -61.94 7.91
C LEU A 43 16.11 -61.48 6.94
N PHE A 44 15.45 -62.40 6.25
CA PHE A 44 14.30 -62.08 5.39
C PHE A 44 13.05 -61.67 6.18
N ALA A 45 12.80 -62.30 7.34
CA ALA A 45 11.68 -61.92 8.20
C ALA A 45 11.80 -60.48 8.74
N LEU A 46 13.04 -60.00 9.00
CA LEU A 46 13.30 -58.64 9.47
C LEU A 46 13.15 -57.56 8.37
N LEU A 47 13.24 -57.93 7.09
CA LEU A 47 13.02 -57.02 5.95
C LEU A 47 11.55 -56.96 5.50
N ALA A 48 10.73 -57.97 5.84
CA ALA A 48 9.33 -58.02 5.46
C ALA A 48 8.39 -57.13 6.30
N CYS A 49 8.88 -56.60 7.44
CA CYS A 49 8.09 -55.86 8.42
C CYS A 49 8.46 -54.38 8.57
N SER A 50 9.17 -53.78 7.61
CA SER A 50 9.17 -52.32 7.49
C SER A 50 7.85 -51.83 6.88
N ARG A 51 6.77 -51.87 7.69
CA ARG A 51 5.68 -50.91 7.53
C ARG A 51 6.27 -49.54 7.85
N GLN A 52 6.85 -48.90 6.83
CA GLN A 52 7.11 -47.48 6.90
C GLN A 52 5.76 -46.80 6.93
N GLU A 53 5.33 -46.39 8.12
CA GLU A 53 4.16 -45.53 8.25
C GLU A 53 4.37 -44.32 7.33
N PRO A 54 3.34 -43.87 6.60
CA PRO A 54 3.45 -42.65 5.81
C PRO A 54 3.82 -41.54 6.79
N ALA A 55 5.06 -41.04 6.68
CA ALA A 55 5.59 -40.05 7.62
C ALA A 55 4.59 -38.90 7.68
N PRO A 56 4.06 -38.56 8.88
CA PRO A 56 2.89 -37.71 9.00
C PRO A 56 3.16 -36.40 8.25
N ASP A 57 2.23 -36.02 7.38
CA ASP A 57 2.30 -34.76 6.66
C ASP A 57 2.60 -33.65 7.67
N MET A 58 3.60 -32.80 7.37
CA MET A 58 3.97 -31.70 8.27
C MET A 58 2.93 -30.57 8.18
N VAL A 59 1.73 -30.85 8.71
CA VAL A 59 0.59 -29.95 8.83
C VAL A 59 1.04 -28.73 9.62
N SER A 60 1.38 -27.69 8.88
CA SER A 60 1.80 -26.41 9.44
C SER A 60 0.65 -25.42 9.31
N TYR A 61 0.36 -24.71 10.40
CA TYR A 61 -0.59 -23.61 10.39
C TYR A 61 0.18 -22.31 10.20
N LEU A 62 0.05 -21.69 9.02
CA LEU A 62 0.57 -20.35 8.81
C LEU A 62 -0.46 -19.32 9.26
N GLN A 63 -0.08 -18.49 10.24
CA GLN A 63 -0.84 -17.29 10.60
C GLN A 63 -0.61 -16.21 9.54
N TYR A 64 -1.51 -16.14 8.56
CA TYR A 64 -1.64 -15.00 7.65
C TYR A 64 -2.46 -13.89 8.31
N ALA A 65 -2.26 -12.65 7.87
CA ALA A 65 -3.17 -11.56 8.20
C ALA A 65 -4.56 -11.89 7.63
N SER A 66 -5.51 -12.22 8.50
CA SER A 66 -6.88 -12.51 8.13
C SER A 66 -7.72 -11.23 8.24
N TYR A 67 -8.74 -11.10 7.39
CA TYR A 67 -9.66 -9.95 7.40
C TYR A 67 -11.11 -10.44 7.28
N ARG A 68 -12.04 -9.75 7.94
CA ARG A 68 -13.48 -9.89 7.71
C ARG A 68 -14.01 -8.69 6.91
N PRO A 69 -14.84 -8.90 5.88
CA PRO A 69 -15.44 -7.79 5.16
C PRO A 69 -16.47 -7.08 6.03
N LEU A 70 -16.48 -5.76 5.99
CA LEU A 70 -17.58 -4.94 6.48
C LEU A 70 -18.66 -4.95 5.38
N LEU A 71 -19.80 -5.58 5.66
CA LEU A 71 -20.89 -5.74 4.70
C LEU A 71 -22.02 -4.74 4.99
N MET A 72 -22.54 -4.11 3.94
CA MET A 72 -23.67 -3.19 3.98
C MET A 72 -24.69 -3.56 2.89
N THR A 73 -25.99 -3.40 3.13
CA THR A 73 -26.99 -3.60 2.06
C THR A 73 -26.91 -2.46 1.04
N ARG A 74 -27.20 -2.74 -0.25
CA ARG A 74 -27.24 -1.68 -1.29
C ARG A 74 -28.12 -0.49 -0.89
N THR A 75 -29.31 -0.73 -0.34
CA THR A 75 -30.22 0.34 0.11
C THR A 75 -29.60 1.18 1.23
N THR A 76 -28.94 0.53 2.21
CA THR A 76 -28.25 1.24 3.30
C THR A 76 -27.09 2.09 2.76
N LEU A 77 -26.30 1.53 1.83
CA LEU A 77 -25.16 2.20 1.19
C LEU A 77 -25.60 3.47 0.44
N GLU A 78 -26.68 3.38 -0.33
CA GLU A 78 -27.18 4.52 -1.11
C GLU A 78 -27.64 5.69 -0.24
N SER A 79 -28.21 5.39 0.93
CA SER A 79 -28.57 6.36 1.98
C SER A 79 -27.46 6.69 2.99
N SER A 80 -26.22 6.19 2.80
CA SER A 80 -25.16 6.29 3.81
C SER A 80 -24.36 7.59 3.80
N VAL A 81 -24.29 8.30 2.67
CA VAL A 81 -23.49 9.52 2.54
C VAL A 81 -24.10 10.65 3.35
N ALA A 82 -23.40 11.12 4.38
CA ALA A 82 -23.89 12.16 5.28
C ALA A 82 -22.76 12.99 5.89
N THR A 83 -22.98 14.30 6.03
CA THR A 83 -22.11 15.21 6.76
C THR A 83 -22.39 15.11 8.26
N LEU A 84 -21.35 14.85 9.04
CA LEU A 84 -21.38 14.76 10.50
C LEU A 84 -20.49 15.87 11.12
N PRO A 85 -20.65 16.18 12.42
CA PRO A 85 -19.69 17.03 13.13
C PRO A 85 -18.25 16.50 13.05
N PRO A 86 -17.23 17.34 13.33
CA PRO A 86 -15.83 16.92 13.39
C PRO A 86 -15.62 15.65 14.23
N GLN A 87 -14.76 14.77 13.73
CA GLN A 87 -14.35 13.55 14.42
C GLN A 87 -12.83 13.55 14.62
N ALA A 88 -12.33 12.66 15.49
CA ALA A 88 -10.90 12.47 15.65
C ALA A 88 -10.32 11.66 14.47
N LEU A 89 -9.06 11.91 14.13
CA LEU A 89 -8.33 11.07 13.17
C LEU A 89 -7.97 9.73 13.83
N HIS A 90 -8.17 8.60 13.15
CA HIS A 90 -7.92 7.26 13.70
C HIS A 90 -7.03 6.37 12.82
N ASN A 91 -7.43 6.14 11.57
CA ASN A 91 -6.86 5.16 10.63
C ASN A 91 -6.69 5.82 9.25
N THR A 92 -6.04 6.99 9.25
CA THR A 92 -5.98 7.89 8.09
C THR A 92 -5.30 7.26 6.88
N GLY A 93 -5.96 7.35 5.73
CA GLY A 93 -5.43 6.98 4.43
C GLY A 93 -4.82 8.18 3.69
N LYS A 94 -5.37 8.45 2.51
CA LYS A 94 -4.84 9.45 1.56
C LYS A 94 -5.20 10.88 1.95
N ILE A 95 -4.34 11.82 1.54
CA ILE A 95 -4.56 13.26 1.70
C ILE A 95 -4.78 13.94 0.36
N PHE A 96 -5.59 15.00 0.36
CA PHE A 96 -5.89 15.84 -0.80
C PHE A 96 -6.08 17.29 -0.35
N ILE A 97 -5.72 18.28 -1.20
CA ILE A 97 -5.93 19.70 -0.93
C ILE A 97 -6.67 20.41 -2.07
N ARG A 98 -7.49 21.39 -1.71
CA ARG A 98 -8.10 22.33 -2.65
C ARG A 98 -8.19 23.71 -2.00
N GLY A 99 -7.39 24.65 -2.50
CA GLY A 99 -7.29 25.99 -1.92
C GLY A 99 -6.91 25.92 -0.44
N PRO A 100 -7.69 26.53 0.47
CA PRO A 100 -7.42 26.50 1.92
C PRO A 100 -7.93 25.22 2.62
N TYR A 101 -8.53 24.26 1.91
CA TYR A 101 -9.11 23.07 2.52
C TYR A 101 -8.24 21.83 2.35
N VAL A 102 -8.09 21.08 3.44
CA VAL A 102 -7.41 19.78 3.50
C VAL A 102 -8.46 18.69 3.72
N PHE A 103 -8.33 17.61 2.98
CA PHE A 103 -9.18 16.43 3.04
C PHE A 103 -8.32 15.24 3.42
N ILE A 104 -8.74 14.47 4.43
CA ILE A 104 -8.06 13.25 4.87
C ILE A 104 -9.05 12.09 4.83
N ASN A 105 -8.77 11.06 4.05
CA ASN A 105 -9.56 9.83 4.05
C ASN A 105 -9.41 9.14 5.42
N GLU A 106 -10.54 8.81 6.05
CA GLU A 106 -10.63 7.90 7.18
C GLU A 106 -11.00 6.52 6.63
N LYS A 107 -10.06 5.57 6.71
CA LYS A 107 -10.05 4.46 5.75
C LYS A 107 -11.26 3.54 5.93
N PHE A 108 -12.07 3.46 4.87
CA PHE A 108 -13.37 2.78 4.78
C PHE A 108 -14.55 3.48 5.48
N GLU A 109 -14.37 4.64 6.11
CA GLU A 109 -15.41 5.32 6.89
C GLU A 109 -15.87 6.65 6.29
N GLY A 110 -14.96 7.43 5.70
CA GLY A 110 -15.28 8.74 5.15
C GLY A 110 -14.09 9.66 4.93
N ILE A 111 -14.35 10.98 4.96
CA ILE A 111 -13.36 12.02 4.72
C ILE A 111 -13.49 13.13 5.78
N HIS A 112 -12.42 13.40 6.51
CA HIS A 112 -12.30 14.57 7.39
C HIS A 112 -12.09 15.82 6.54
N VAL A 113 -12.85 16.90 6.80
CA VAL A 113 -12.71 18.19 6.12
C VAL A 113 -12.15 19.22 7.09
N ILE A 114 -11.02 19.82 6.73
CA ILE A 114 -10.24 20.71 7.60
C ILE A 114 -10.07 22.07 6.92
N ASP A 115 -10.40 23.14 7.64
CA ASP A 115 -9.98 24.51 7.33
C ASP A 115 -8.49 24.65 7.62
N ASN A 116 -7.73 25.10 6.63
CA ASN A 116 -6.30 25.30 6.69
C ASN A 116 -5.89 26.67 6.11
N HIS A 117 -6.75 27.69 6.24
CA HIS A 117 -6.39 29.09 5.94
C HIS A 117 -5.19 29.56 6.80
N ASP A 118 -5.04 29.00 8.00
CA ASP A 118 -3.86 29.15 8.87
C ASP A 118 -3.23 27.78 9.13
N PRO A 119 -2.15 27.41 8.41
CA PRO A 119 -1.44 26.15 8.63
C PRO A 119 -0.77 25.98 10.00
N SER A 120 -0.74 27.02 10.84
CA SER A 120 -0.33 26.88 12.25
C SER A 120 -1.50 26.55 13.19
N ASN A 121 -2.74 26.69 12.72
CA ASN A 121 -3.97 26.50 13.50
C ASN A 121 -5.09 25.84 12.64
N PRO A 122 -4.86 24.64 12.07
CA PRO A 122 -5.86 23.92 11.27
C PRO A 122 -7.09 23.55 12.11
N ARG A 123 -8.29 23.61 11.50
CA ARG A 123 -9.57 23.40 12.20
C ARG A 123 -10.43 22.38 11.47
N ALA A 124 -10.75 21.26 12.11
CA ALA A 124 -11.72 20.31 11.56
C ALA A 124 -13.12 20.96 11.51
N ILE A 125 -13.75 20.92 10.32
CA ILE A 125 -15.06 21.53 10.03
C ILE A 125 -16.16 20.47 10.15
N SER A 126 -15.94 19.30 9.56
CA SER A 126 -16.92 18.22 9.47
C SER A 126 -16.24 16.89 9.16
N PHE A 127 -17.01 15.81 9.28
CA PHE A 127 -16.66 14.49 8.76
C PHE A 127 -17.71 14.05 7.74
N LEU A 128 -17.29 13.84 6.49
CA LEU A 128 -18.13 13.31 5.42
C LEU A 128 -18.13 11.79 5.52
N ARG A 129 -19.11 11.20 6.20
CA ARG A 129 -19.25 9.74 6.29
C ARG A 129 -19.58 9.19 4.91
N ILE A 130 -18.65 8.42 4.35
CA ILE A 130 -18.74 7.75 3.04
C ILE A 130 -18.18 6.32 3.23
N PRO A 131 -19.03 5.33 3.60
CA PRO A 131 -18.58 3.96 3.82
C PRO A 131 -17.90 3.37 2.59
N GLY A 132 -16.81 2.63 2.81
CA GLY A 132 -15.98 2.08 1.74
C GLY A 132 -15.10 3.10 1.01
N ASN A 133 -14.96 4.33 1.52
CA ASN A 133 -14.06 5.32 0.91
C ASN A 133 -12.56 5.01 1.14
N VAL A 134 -11.77 5.14 0.09
CA VAL A 134 -10.31 5.02 0.06
C VAL A 134 -9.67 6.11 -0.80
N ASP A 135 -10.35 6.56 -1.85
CA ASP A 135 -9.84 7.53 -2.82
C ASP A 135 -10.78 8.73 -3.00
N MET A 136 -10.19 9.87 -3.37
CA MET A 136 -10.92 11.12 -3.57
C MET A 136 -10.18 12.06 -4.52
N ALA A 137 -10.93 12.94 -5.18
CA ALA A 137 -10.39 14.13 -5.83
C ALA A 137 -11.39 15.29 -5.75
N VAL A 138 -10.93 16.54 -5.92
CA VAL A 138 -11.76 17.75 -5.77
C VAL A 138 -11.57 18.70 -6.96
N ARG A 139 -12.68 19.16 -7.56
CA ARG A 139 -12.73 20.17 -8.63
C ARG A 139 -13.75 21.24 -8.27
N GLY A 140 -13.30 22.48 -8.04
CA GLY A 140 -14.17 23.54 -7.53
C GLY A 140 -14.79 23.12 -6.19
N ASN A 141 -16.10 23.28 -6.05
CA ASN A 141 -16.85 22.88 -4.85
C ASN A 141 -17.39 21.43 -4.93
N LEU A 142 -16.87 20.59 -5.83
CA LEU A 142 -17.33 19.21 -6.01
C LEU A 142 -16.21 18.24 -5.65
N LEU A 143 -16.51 17.37 -4.69
CA LEU A 143 -15.67 16.27 -4.24
C LEU A 143 -16.20 14.97 -4.85
N TYR A 144 -15.29 14.19 -5.44
CA TYR A 144 -15.57 12.88 -6.03
C TYR A 144 -14.88 11.82 -5.19
N ALA A 145 -15.62 10.79 -4.77
CA ALA A 145 -15.12 9.76 -3.85
C ALA A 145 -15.69 8.38 -4.20
N ASP A 146 -14.94 7.33 -3.91
CA ASP A 146 -15.50 5.97 -3.88
C ASP A 146 -16.37 5.76 -2.63
N ASN A 147 -17.44 4.99 -2.79
CA ASN A 147 -18.39 4.60 -1.74
C ASN A 147 -18.64 3.09 -1.88
N GLY A 148 -17.58 2.31 -1.65
CA GLY A 148 -17.51 0.92 -2.09
C GLY A 148 -17.38 0.84 -3.62
N PRO A 149 -18.25 0.10 -4.33
CA PRO A 149 -18.20 -0.03 -5.80
C PRO A 149 -18.73 1.22 -6.54
N ASP A 150 -19.35 2.18 -5.84
CA ASP A 150 -19.99 3.34 -6.45
C ASP A 150 -19.06 4.57 -6.42
N LEU A 151 -19.17 5.43 -7.44
CA LEU A 151 -18.62 6.79 -7.40
C LEU A 151 -19.72 7.74 -6.89
N VAL A 152 -19.42 8.54 -5.87
CA VAL A 152 -20.31 9.60 -5.38
C VAL A 152 -19.71 10.98 -5.64
N THR A 153 -20.57 11.92 -6.00
CA THR A 153 -20.23 13.34 -6.13
C THR A 153 -20.90 14.10 -5.00
N VAL A 154 -20.12 14.83 -4.20
CA VAL A 154 -20.57 15.59 -3.03
C VAL A 154 -20.31 17.07 -3.29
N ASP A 155 -21.36 17.89 -3.17
CA ASP A 155 -21.25 19.34 -3.14
C ASP A 155 -20.73 19.77 -1.76
N ILE A 156 -19.55 20.37 -1.76
CA ILE A 156 -18.84 20.91 -0.59
C ILE A 156 -18.78 22.44 -0.63
N SER A 157 -19.74 23.10 -1.31
CA SER A 157 -19.86 24.57 -1.33
C SER A 157 -20.02 25.19 0.06
N ASP A 158 -20.67 24.44 0.96
CA ASP A 158 -20.58 24.61 2.40
C ASP A 158 -19.91 23.35 2.98
N PRO A 159 -18.64 23.40 3.43
CA PRO A 159 -17.95 22.24 3.99
C PRO A 159 -18.52 21.78 5.34
N ALA A 160 -19.32 22.60 6.03
CA ALA A 160 -20.04 22.22 7.25
C ALA A 160 -21.42 21.59 6.97
N SER A 161 -21.96 21.76 5.75
CA SER A 161 -23.27 21.24 5.33
C SER A 161 -23.24 20.63 3.92
N ALA A 162 -22.18 19.86 3.64
CA ALA A 162 -21.98 19.22 2.35
C ALA A 162 -23.05 18.17 2.04
N LYS A 163 -23.36 17.97 0.75
CA LYS A 163 -24.54 17.21 0.29
C LYS A 163 -24.20 16.29 -0.88
N LEU A 164 -24.74 15.07 -0.86
CA LEU A 164 -24.68 14.17 -2.01
C LEU A 164 -25.40 14.82 -3.20
N SER A 165 -24.68 15.02 -4.30
CA SER A 165 -25.19 15.61 -5.55
C SER A 165 -25.58 14.54 -6.55
N SER A 166 -24.73 13.50 -6.72
CA SER A 166 -24.99 12.40 -7.65
C SER A 166 -24.24 11.12 -7.29
N ARG A 167 -24.63 9.99 -7.90
CA ARG A 167 -24.03 8.66 -7.72
C ARG A 167 -23.97 7.94 -9.07
N VAL A 168 -22.81 7.41 -9.43
CA VAL A 168 -22.65 6.42 -10.48
C VAL A 168 -22.51 5.05 -9.82
N ARG A 169 -23.54 4.21 -9.94
CA ARG A 169 -23.53 2.85 -9.39
C ARG A 169 -22.50 1.98 -10.12
N ASP A 170 -21.83 1.11 -9.37
CA ASP A 170 -20.92 0.06 -9.87
C ASP A 170 -19.82 0.59 -10.80
N ALA A 171 -19.42 1.84 -10.54
CA ALA A 171 -18.33 2.56 -11.19
C ALA A 171 -16.97 1.85 -11.04
N PHE A 172 -16.80 1.09 -9.96
CA PHE A 172 -15.60 0.36 -9.57
C PHE A 172 -15.89 -1.12 -9.37
N ARG A 173 -14.82 -1.93 -9.31
CA ARG A 173 -14.90 -3.33 -8.84
C ARG A 173 -15.19 -3.36 -7.33
N GLU A 174 -15.56 -4.54 -6.82
CA GLU A 174 -15.60 -4.76 -5.36
C GLU A 174 -14.24 -4.41 -4.72
N LEU A 175 -14.34 -3.71 -3.59
CA LEU A 175 -13.23 -3.22 -2.77
C LEU A 175 -12.32 -4.38 -2.33
N PRO A 176 -11.07 -4.48 -2.83
CA PRO A 176 -10.20 -5.62 -2.55
C PRO A 176 -9.83 -5.75 -1.07
N MET A 177 -9.60 -6.99 -0.64
CA MET A 177 -9.03 -7.30 0.67
C MET A 177 -7.59 -6.77 0.76
N PRO A 178 -7.18 -6.09 1.85
CA PRO A 178 -5.88 -5.39 1.91
C PRO A 178 -4.63 -6.26 1.77
N GLU A 179 -4.72 -7.56 2.06
CA GLU A 179 -3.67 -8.56 1.86
C GLU A 179 -4.36 -9.87 1.45
N ALA A 180 -3.80 -10.59 0.49
CA ALA A 180 -4.38 -11.86 0.04
C ALA A 180 -4.26 -12.93 1.14
N GLY A 181 -5.39 -13.55 1.50
CA GLY A 181 -5.47 -14.43 2.66
C GLY A 181 -6.74 -15.30 2.66
N PRO A 182 -6.93 -16.12 3.70
CA PRO A 182 -8.09 -16.98 3.85
C PRO A 182 -9.33 -16.16 4.24
N LEU A 183 -10.49 -16.58 3.75
CA LEU A 183 -11.78 -16.00 4.05
C LEU A 183 -12.70 -17.07 4.67
N GLU A 184 -13.51 -16.71 5.65
CA GLU A 184 -14.49 -17.65 6.22
C GLU A 184 -15.61 -17.90 5.21
N ALA A 185 -16.09 -19.14 5.11
CA ALA A 185 -17.04 -19.56 4.06
C ALA A 185 -18.29 -18.65 3.96
N ALA A 186 -18.83 -18.18 5.09
CA ALA A 186 -19.98 -17.27 5.14
C ALA A 186 -19.74 -15.88 4.50
N TYR A 187 -18.48 -15.53 4.21
CA TYR A 187 -18.06 -14.30 3.55
C TYR A 187 -17.55 -14.51 2.12
N GLU A 188 -17.53 -15.74 1.60
CA GLU A 188 -17.26 -15.99 0.18
C GLU A 188 -18.32 -15.30 -0.71
N PRO A 189 -17.98 -14.75 -1.89
CA PRO A 189 -18.90 -13.93 -2.68
C PRO A 189 -20.25 -14.58 -3.06
N ASN A 190 -20.30 -15.92 -3.10
CA ASN A 190 -21.48 -16.74 -3.36
C ASN A 190 -22.29 -17.12 -2.10
N GLN A 191 -21.76 -16.90 -0.89
CA GLN A 191 -22.43 -17.22 0.39
C GLN A 191 -22.94 -15.97 1.14
N ARG A 192 -22.50 -14.78 0.76
CA ARG A 192 -22.94 -13.52 1.35
C ARG A 192 -24.45 -13.28 1.14
N PRO A 193 -25.12 -12.51 2.03
CA PRO A 193 -26.51 -12.09 1.81
C PRO A 193 -26.70 -11.38 0.46
N ALA A 194 -27.81 -11.65 -0.22
CA ALA A 194 -28.11 -11.05 -1.51
C ALA A 194 -28.15 -9.51 -1.43
N GLY A 195 -27.42 -8.83 -2.32
CA GLY A 195 -27.30 -7.37 -2.31
C GLY A 195 -26.40 -6.80 -1.21
N ALA A 196 -25.61 -7.63 -0.52
CA ALA A 196 -24.51 -7.18 0.33
C ALA A 196 -23.36 -6.60 -0.50
N VAL A 197 -22.82 -5.48 -0.05
CA VAL A 197 -21.70 -4.76 -0.64
C VAL A 197 -20.58 -4.69 0.38
N VAL A 198 -19.33 -4.95 -0.05
CA VAL A 198 -18.15 -4.74 0.80
C VAL A 198 -17.84 -3.24 0.89
N VAL A 199 -17.93 -2.71 2.09
CA VAL A 199 -17.65 -1.29 2.43
C VAL A 199 -16.43 -1.13 3.32
N GLY A 200 -15.58 -2.16 3.42
CA GLY A 200 -14.33 -2.13 4.17
C GLY A 200 -13.87 -3.51 4.61
N TRP A 201 -12.75 -3.58 5.30
CA TRP A 201 -12.16 -4.82 5.79
C TRP A 201 -11.57 -4.65 7.19
N ARG A 202 -12.15 -5.32 8.19
CA ARG A 202 -11.59 -5.37 9.56
C ARG A 202 -10.46 -6.39 9.60
N LYS A 203 -9.25 -5.94 9.97
CA LYS A 203 -8.13 -6.84 10.28
C LYS A 203 -8.44 -7.65 11.54
N LEU A 204 -8.20 -8.96 11.50
CA LEU A 204 -8.44 -9.85 12.62
C LEU A 204 -7.24 -9.91 13.56
N ALA A 205 -7.51 -10.09 14.85
CA ALA A 205 -6.47 -10.42 15.83
C ALA A 205 -5.89 -11.83 15.53
N PRO A 206 -4.65 -12.15 15.96
CA PRO A 206 -4.07 -13.49 15.78
C PRO A 206 -4.89 -14.63 16.41
N THR A 207 -5.74 -14.31 17.40
CA THR A 207 -6.70 -15.21 18.05
C THR A 207 -8.01 -15.40 17.28
N GLU A 208 -8.33 -14.50 16.35
CA GLU A 208 -9.48 -14.58 15.45
C GLU A 208 -9.12 -15.11 14.04
N ALA A 209 -7.82 -15.17 13.73
CA ALA A 209 -7.32 -15.49 12.40
C ALA A 209 -7.72 -16.89 11.91
N VAL A 210 -8.06 -17.01 10.62
CA VAL A 210 -8.55 -18.26 10.04
C VAL A 210 -7.37 -19.22 9.83
N PRO A 211 -7.33 -20.39 10.51
CA PRO A 211 -6.16 -21.26 10.47
C PRO A 211 -6.09 -22.07 9.17
N ILE A 212 -5.18 -21.70 8.26
CA ILE A 212 -4.92 -22.50 7.06
C ILE A 212 -4.19 -23.78 7.44
N ARG A 213 -4.77 -24.95 7.12
CA ARG A 213 -4.03 -26.22 7.10
C ARG A 213 -3.22 -26.30 5.82
N ILE A 214 -1.90 -26.24 5.90
CA ILE A 214 -1.03 -26.52 4.76
C ILE A 214 -0.43 -27.92 4.93
N THR A 215 -0.88 -28.82 4.06
CA THR A 215 -0.19 -30.09 3.76
C THR A 215 0.84 -29.81 2.69
N TYR A 216 2.10 -30.18 2.91
CA TYR A 216 3.19 -30.01 1.94
C TYR A 216 3.47 -31.34 1.20
N PRO A 217 3.09 -31.49 -0.07
CA PRO A 217 3.57 -32.60 -0.88
C PRO A 217 5.08 -32.47 -1.10
N ARG A 218 5.80 -33.59 -1.13
CA ARG A 218 7.20 -33.57 -1.59
C ARG A 218 7.19 -33.27 -3.11
N ASN A 219 7.89 -32.20 -3.49
CA ASN A 219 8.02 -31.68 -4.86
C ASN A 219 6.71 -31.14 -5.48
N SER A 220 6.47 -29.84 -5.35
CA SER A 220 5.47 -29.10 -6.14
C SER A 220 6.11 -27.85 -6.75
N PRO A 221 6.00 -27.62 -8.08
CA PRO A 221 6.55 -26.43 -8.74
C PRO A 221 5.64 -25.21 -8.56
N VAL A 222 6.22 -24.02 -8.66
CA VAL A 222 5.51 -22.73 -8.59
C VAL A 222 5.30 -22.18 -10.01
N PHE A 223 4.10 -21.66 -10.29
CA PHE A 223 3.72 -21.09 -11.60
C PHE A 223 3.47 -19.58 -11.51
N PHE A 224 3.82 -18.86 -12.59
CA PHE A 224 3.54 -17.43 -12.80
C PHE A 224 3.04 -17.21 -14.24
N ALA A 225 2.24 -16.17 -14.50
CA ALA A 225 1.69 -15.87 -15.84
C ALA A 225 1.48 -14.36 -16.07
N SER A 226 1.59 -13.89 -17.32
CA SER A 226 1.41 -12.47 -17.74
C SER A 226 1.31 -12.30 -19.27
N ASN A 227 0.50 -11.36 -19.79
CA ASN A 227 0.31 -11.02 -21.22
C ASN A 227 0.36 -9.46 -21.43
N GLY A 228 0.64 -8.89 -22.64
CA GLY A 228 0.95 -7.43 -22.79
C GLY A 228 0.71 -6.65 -24.14
N ALA A 229 1.19 -5.36 -24.22
CA ALA A 229 1.24 -4.29 -25.30
C ALA A 229 0.07 -3.23 -25.36
N THR A 230 0.05 -1.94 -25.87
CA THR A 230 0.91 -0.81 -26.45
C THR A 230 -0.03 0.38 -26.92
N THR A 231 0.21 1.65 -27.40
CA THR A 231 1.14 2.87 -27.46
C THR A 231 0.44 3.95 -28.41
N THR A 232 0.73 5.25 -28.73
CA THR A 232 1.67 6.42 -28.52
C THR A 232 0.86 7.78 -28.47
N ALA A 233 1.36 8.97 -28.01
CA ALA A 233 0.64 10.11 -27.29
C ALA A 233 1.02 11.65 -27.52
N ALA A 234 0.19 12.69 -27.12
CA ALA A 234 0.38 14.21 -26.88
C ALA A 234 -0.96 15.09 -26.99
N THR A 235 -1.34 16.31 -26.44
CA THR A 235 -0.84 17.56 -25.70
C THR A 235 -1.94 18.43 -24.85
N PRO A 236 -1.67 19.50 -24.01
CA PRO A 236 -2.50 19.91 -22.79
C PRO A 236 -3.44 21.18 -22.61
N ALA A 237 -4.28 21.22 -21.51
CA ALA A 237 -4.16 22.15 -20.29
C ALA A 237 -5.38 22.40 -19.28
N SER A 238 -5.14 22.20 -17.94
CA SER A 238 -5.58 23.00 -16.73
C SER A 238 -6.85 22.74 -15.81
N SER A 239 -6.77 23.27 -14.56
CA SER A 239 -7.84 23.69 -13.58
C SER A 239 -8.30 22.84 -12.35
N THR A 240 -7.45 22.05 -11.67
CA THR A 240 -7.89 21.06 -10.64
C THR A 240 -7.11 21.09 -9.30
N GLY A 241 -7.62 20.39 -8.26
CA GLY A 241 -6.97 20.28 -6.93
C GLY A 241 -5.86 19.20 -6.87
N LYS A 242 -5.07 19.20 -5.79
CA LYS A 242 -3.80 18.44 -5.68
C LYS A 242 -3.90 17.31 -4.65
N GLY A 243 -3.61 16.07 -5.07
CA GLY A 243 -3.53 14.91 -4.18
C GLY A 243 -2.11 14.67 -3.66
N GLY A 244 -2.00 13.85 -2.61
CA GLY A 244 -0.73 13.19 -2.23
C GLY A 244 -0.31 12.16 -3.29
N SER A 245 0.95 11.74 -3.26
CA SER A 245 1.50 10.81 -4.26
C SER A 245 0.81 9.44 -4.28
N LEU A 246 0.14 9.05 -3.20
CA LEU A 246 -0.62 7.80 -3.13
C LEU A 246 -2.02 7.89 -3.78
N ALA A 247 -2.41 9.04 -4.36
CA ALA A 247 -3.71 9.23 -5.02
C ALA A 247 -3.92 8.26 -6.19
N ARG A 248 -5.14 7.72 -6.33
CA ARG A 248 -5.59 6.96 -7.53
C ARG A 248 -6.69 7.69 -8.31
N PHE A 249 -7.13 8.86 -7.84
CA PHE A 249 -8.04 9.74 -8.56
C PHE A 249 -7.28 11.03 -8.94
N ALA A 250 -7.28 11.37 -10.23
CA ALA A 250 -6.77 12.63 -10.76
C ALA A 250 -7.82 13.28 -11.64
N ILE A 251 -7.91 14.61 -11.65
CA ILE A 251 -8.84 15.33 -12.51
C ILE A 251 -8.01 16.22 -13.44
N LEU A 252 -8.32 16.18 -14.74
CA LEU A 252 -7.61 16.96 -15.76
C LEU A 252 -8.61 17.44 -16.82
N ASN A 253 -8.60 18.73 -17.12
CA ASN A 253 -9.56 19.40 -17.99
C ASN A 253 -11.03 19.18 -17.52
N GLN A 254 -11.85 18.50 -18.33
CA GLN A 254 -13.24 18.14 -18.04
C GLN A 254 -13.41 16.63 -17.75
N ALA A 255 -12.42 15.98 -17.12
CA ALA A 255 -12.50 14.55 -16.82
C ALA A 255 -11.87 14.17 -15.48
N LEU A 256 -12.50 13.21 -14.79
CA LEU A 256 -11.94 12.46 -13.68
C LEU A 256 -11.35 11.15 -14.23
N TYR A 257 -10.11 10.88 -13.86
CA TYR A 257 -9.37 9.67 -14.16
C TYR A 257 -9.18 8.90 -12.86
N THR A 258 -9.58 7.64 -12.84
CA THR A 258 -9.40 6.77 -11.68
C THR A 258 -8.64 5.52 -12.08
N VAL A 259 -7.66 5.09 -11.29
CA VAL A 259 -6.89 3.87 -11.56
C VAL A 259 -7.17 2.77 -10.54
N ASP A 260 -7.40 1.56 -11.04
CA ASP A 260 -7.44 0.33 -10.24
C ASP A 260 -6.33 -0.64 -10.70
N GLU A 261 -6.16 -1.75 -9.99
CA GLU A 261 -5.15 -2.80 -10.24
C GLU A 261 -5.16 -3.38 -11.69
N GLN A 262 -6.17 -3.05 -12.50
CA GLN A 262 -6.39 -3.62 -13.83
C GLN A 262 -6.78 -2.58 -14.90
N SER A 263 -6.94 -1.30 -14.56
CA SER A 263 -7.48 -0.33 -15.52
C SER A 263 -7.36 1.14 -15.13
N LEU A 264 -7.23 1.99 -16.15
CA LEU A 264 -7.55 3.41 -16.12
C LEU A 264 -9.02 3.58 -16.55
N ARG A 265 -9.84 4.22 -15.72
CA ARG A 265 -11.25 4.52 -16.01
C ARG A 265 -11.44 6.03 -16.15
N LEU A 266 -12.26 6.43 -17.11
CA LEU A 266 -12.69 7.81 -17.32
C LEU A 266 -14.07 8.04 -16.70
N PHE A 267 -14.29 9.22 -16.11
CA PHE A 267 -15.61 9.82 -15.95
C PHE A 267 -15.60 11.22 -16.56
N ASP A 268 -16.55 11.48 -17.46
CA ASP A 268 -16.75 12.79 -18.07
C ASP A 268 -17.33 13.78 -17.05
N LEU A 269 -16.80 15.01 -17.05
CA LEU A 269 -17.19 16.12 -16.17
C LEU A 269 -17.60 17.38 -16.97
N GLN A 270 -18.28 17.21 -18.10
CA GLN A 270 -18.97 18.31 -18.81
C GLN A 270 -20.06 18.92 -17.91
N ASN A 271 -20.87 18.07 -17.28
CA ASN A 271 -21.61 18.44 -16.07
C ASN A 271 -20.90 17.83 -14.84
N PRO A 272 -20.03 18.58 -14.15
CA PRO A 272 -19.24 18.03 -13.05
C PRO A 272 -20.09 17.58 -11.86
N ALA A 273 -21.32 18.09 -11.69
CA ALA A 273 -22.20 17.64 -10.62
C ALA A 273 -22.76 16.22 -10.87
N THR A 274 -22.83 15.77 -12.14
CA THR A 274 -23.33 14.45 -12.55
C THR A 274 -22.35 13.76 -13.52
N PRO A 275 -21.24 13.19 -13.01
CA PRO A 275 -20.26 12.51 -13.85
C PRO A 275 -20.85 11.35 -14.64
N VAL A 276 -20.39 11.16 -15.87
CA VAL A 276 -20.83 10.05 -16.73
C VAL A 276 -19.66 9.09 -16.92
N ALA A 277 -19.88 7.79 -16.66
CA ALA A 277 -18.86 6.77 -16.87
C ALA A 277 -18.47 6.69 -18.36
N GLY A 278 -17.17 6.88 -18.63
CA GLY A 278 -16.57 6.80 -19.97
C GLY A 278 -15.82 5.48 -20.18
N PRO A 279 -14.82 5.45 -21.08
CA PRO A 279 -14.04 4.25 -21.34
C PRO A 279 -13.31 3.71 -20.10
N ARG A 280 -13.25 2.38 -20.01
CA ARG A 280 -12.35 1.63 -19.13
C ARG A 280 -11.24 1.03 -20.00
N LEU A 281 -10.03 1.55 -19.88
CA LEU A 281 -8.85 1.03 -20.56
C LEU A 281 -8.18 -0.02 -19.67
N PRO A 282 -8.08 -1.30 -20.11
CA PRO A 282 -7.39 -2.32 -19.35
C PRO A 282 -5.88 -2.05 -19.32
N LEU A 283 -5.28 -2.22 -18.14
CA LEU A 283 -3.85 -2.08 -17.89
C LEU A 283 -3.28 -3.41 -17.40
N GLN A 284 -1.98 -3.61 -17.61
CA GLN A 284 -1.37 -4.95 -17.64
C GLN A 284 -0.65 -5.29 -16.35
N PHE A 285 -0.35 -4.26 -15.55
CA PHE A 285 0.31 -4.33 -14.26
C PHE A 285 -0.44 -3.43 -13.28
N GLY A 286 -0.44 -3.80 -12.00
CA GLY A 286 -1.22 -3.14 -10.96
C GLY A 286 -0.80 -1.68 -10.81
N VAL A 287 -1.69 -0.76 -11.19
CA VAL A 287 -1.48 0.68 -10.95
C VAL A 287 -1.72 0.96 -9.48
N GLU A 288 -0.73 1.59 -8.86
CA GLU A 288 -0.80 1.99 -7.46
C GLU A 288 -1.14 3.48 -7.32
N THR A 289 -0.73 4.32 -8.28
CA THR A 289 -0.81 5.78 -8.20
C THR A 289 -1.08 6.46 -9.55
N ILE A 290 -1.57 7.70 -9.52
CA ILE A 290 -1.75 8.57 -10.69
C ILE A 290 -1.29 10.00 -10.38
N PHE A 291 -0.30 10.49 -11.12
CA PHE A 291 0.19 11.85 -11.04
C PHE A 291 -0.13 12.62 -12.34
N PRO A 292 -1.00 13.64 -12.31
CA PRO A 292 -1.28 14.48 -13.48
C PRO A 292 -0.26 15.63 -13.59
N GLN A 293 0.32 15.81 -14.77
CA GLN A 293 1.06 17.03 -15.13
C GLN A 293 0.72 17.43 -16.56
N ASP A 294 0.34 18.70 -16.79
CA ASP A 294 -0.11 19.26 -18.07
C ASP A 294 -1.37 18.59 -18.65
N HIS A 295 -1.18 17.38 -19.16
CA HIS A 295 -2.14 16.42 -19.75
C HIS A 295 -1.59 14.99 -19.73
N TYR A 296 -0.35 14.80 -19.28
CA TYR A 296 0.23 13.50 -19.08
C TYR A 296 -0.23 12.98 -17.72
N LEU A 297 -0.74 11.75 -17.73
CA LEU A 297 -0.99 10.96 -16.53
C LEU A 297 0.17 9.98 -16.38
N PHE A 298 0.96 10.21 -15.35
CA PHE A 298 2.06 9.35 -14.94
C PHE A 298 1.49 8.33 -13.97
N LEU A 299 1.35 7.07 -14.41
CA LEU A 299 0.76 6.00 -13.61
C LEU A 299 1.87 5.11 -13.04
N GLY A 300 2.11 5.23 -11.74
CA GLY A 300 3.05 4.36 -11.03
C GLY A 300 2.45 2.97 -10.88
N THR A 301 3.18 1.95 -11.33
CA THR A 301 2.80 0.53 -11.21
C THR A 301 3.94 -0.26 -10.63
N GLN A 302 3.64 -1.39 -9.98
CA GLN A 302 4.60 -2.28 -9.32
C GLN A 302 5.75 -2.84 -10.20
N ARG A 303 5.85 -2.45 -11.48
CA ARG A 303 6.82 -2.93 -12.46
C ARG A 303 7.33 -1.85 -13.42
N GLY A 304 6.80 -0.63 -13.34
CA GLY A 304 7.10 0.41 -14.31
C GLY A 304 6.15 1.60 -14.26
N LEU A 305 6.56 2.67 -14.92
CA LEU A 305 5.82 3.91 -15.11
C LEU A 305 5.11 3.89 -16.47
N TYR A 306 3.78 3.88 -16.49
CA TYR A 306 3.05 4.27 -17.70
C TYR A 306 3.03 5.80 -17.80
N ILE A 307 3.17 6.32 -19.02
CA ILE A 307 2.85 7.70 -19.32
C ILE A 307 1.70 7.67 -20.32
N PHE A 308 0.58 8.33 -20.01
CA PHE A 308 -0.60 8.48 -20.88
C PHE A 308 -0.82 9.96 -21.19
N ASP A 309 -1.11 10.29 -22.45
CA ASP A 309 -1.70 11.54 -22.89
C ASP A 309 -3.23 11.50 -22.70
N VAL A 310 -3.81 12.59 -22.17
CA VAL A 310 -5.26 12.79 -22.11
C VAL A 310 -5.73 14.16 -22.66
N ALA A 311 -5.03 14.67 -23.67
CA ALA A 311 -5.39 15.83 -24.50
C ALA A 311 -6.84 15.79 -24.99
N THR A 312 -7.24 14.60 -25.46
CA THR A 312 -8.62 14.25 -25.80
C THR A 312 -9.13 13.34 -24.68
N PRO A 313 -9.88 13.86 -23.68
CA PRO A 313 -10.22 13.10 -22.47
C PRO A 313 -10.94 11.78 -22.74
N ALA A 314 -11.80 11.75 -23.76
CA ALA A 314 -12.53 10.56 -24.19
C ALA A 314 -11.66 9.49 -24.89
N ALA A 315 -10.40 9.78 -25.21
CA ALA A 315 -9.47 8.85 -25.84
C ALA A 315 -8.07 8.92 -25.19
N PRO A 316 -7.91 8.48 -23.92
CA PRO A 316 -6.60 8.42 -23.26
C PRO A 316 -5.64 7.52 -24.03
N ARG A 317 -4.40 7.99 -24.20
CA ARG A 317 -3.50 7.52 -25.24
C ARG A 317 -2.10 7.26 -24.66
N GLN A 318 -1.65 6.01 -24.61
CA GLN A 318 -0.40 5.63 -23.91
C GLN A 318 0.84 6.11 -24.68
N VAL A 319 1.72 6.96 -24.11
CA VAL A 319 2.99 7.39 -24.73
C VAL A 319 3.95 6.22 -24.85
N SER A 320 4.18 5.55 -23.72
CA SER A 320 5.30 4.65 -23.47
C SER A 320 5.00 3.81 -22.23
N TYR A 321 5.91 2.89 -21.91
CA TYR A 321 5.97 2.24 -20.60
C TYR A 321 7.44 2.09 -20.24
N TYR A 322 7.89 2.77 -19.19
CA TYR A 322 9.23 2.63 -18.66
C TYR A 322 9.23 1.51 -17.61
N GLN A 323 9.95 0.42 -17.86
CA GLN A 323 9.96 -0.74 -16.97
C GLN A 323 11.16 -0.67 -16.01
N HIS A 324 10.89 -0.78 -14.70
CA HIS A 324 11.91 -0.88 -13.64
C HIS A 324 11.82 -2.24 -12.92
N VAL A 325 12.48 -2.36 -11.76
CA VAL A 325 12.37 -3.55 -10.91
C VAL A 325 10.96 -3.67 -10.30
N VAL A 326 10.60 -4.88 -9.86
CA VAL A 326 9.31 -5.12 -9.21
C VAL A 326 9.33 -4.48 -7.81
N SER A 327 8.37 -3.58 -7.55
CA SER A 327 8.36 -2.74 -6.35
C SER A 327 6.94 -2.22 -6.01
N CYS A 328 6.80 -1.08 -5.32
CA CYS A 328 5.54 -0.45 -4.92
C CYS A 328 5.73 1.07 -4.91
N ASP A 329 5.06 1.77 -5.83
CA ASP A 329 5.72 2.80 -6.63
C ASP A 329 4.84 4.06 -6.82
N PRO A 330 4.86 5.01 -5.88
CA PRO A 330 4.37 6.35 -6.12
C PRO A 330 5.33 7.15 -7.00
N VAL A 331 4.77 7.98 -7.88
CA VAL A 331 5.50 8.84 -8.81
C VAL A 331 5.09 10.30 -8.62
N VAL A 332 6.06 11.22 -8.71
CA VAL A 332 5.83 12.66 -8.89
C VAL A 332 6.77 13.20 -9.97
N VAL A 333 6.38 14.29 -10.62
CA VAL A 333 7.12 14.88 -11.75
C VAL A 333 7.30 16.39 -11.55
N ASP A 334 8.45 16.93 -11.94
CA ASP A 334 8.82 18.35 -11.79
C ASP A 334 8.90 19.14 -13.12
N GLY A 335 8.39 18.56 -14.21
CA GLY A 335 8.54 19.06 -15.58
C GLY A 335 9.64 18.37 -16.39
N HIS A 336 10.72 17.89 -15.76
CA HIS A 336 11.88 17.33 -16.47
C HIS A 336 12.26 15.92 -16.01
N TYR A 337 12.04 15.59 -14.74
CA TYR A 337 12.32 14.27 -14.18
C TYR A 337 11.07 13.70 -13.48
N ALA A 338 10.85 12.40 -13.66
CA ALA A 338 10.01 11.64 -12.76
C ALA A 338 10.87 11.13 -11.60
N TYR A 339 10.36 11.32 -10.39
CA TYR A 339 10.87 10.72 -9.16
C TYR A 339 9.96 9.56 -8.79
N VAL A 340 10.54 8.39 -8.54
CA VAL A 340 9.79 7.18 -8.17
C VAL A 340 10.46 6.55 -6.96
N THR A 341 9.71 6.31 -5.89
CA THR A 341 10.19 5.59 -4.71
C THR A 341 9.91 4.10 -4.83
N LEU A 342 10.96 3.32 -5.06
CA LEU A 342 10.88 1.87 -5.17
C LEU A 342 11.03 1.25 -3.77
N ARG A 343 9.94 0.73 -3.21
CA ARG A 343 9.93 -0.05 -1.95
C ARG A 343 9.77 -1.56 -2.18
N SER A 344 10.64 -2.34 -1.55
CA SER A 344 10.54 -3.80 -1.42
C SER A 344 9.59 -4.25 -0.31
N GLY A 345 9.01 -5.45 -0.44
CA GLY A 345 8.09 -5.99 0.56
C GLY A 345 7.32 -7.22 0.09
N ARG A 346 6.60 -7.90 0.99
CA ARG A 346 5.88 -9.16 0.67
C ARG A 346 4.90 -9.04 -0.51
N THR A 347 4.28 -7.88 -0.68
CA THR A 347 3.36 -7.55 -1.78
C THR A 347 4.01 -6.76 -2.92
N CYS A 348 5.28 -6.36 -2.76
CA CYS A 348 6.03 -5.45 -3.62
C CYS A 348 7.28 -6.10 -4.22
N GLY A 349 7.43 -7.43 -4.12
CA GLY A 349 8.64 -8.13 -4.54
C GLY A 349 9.89 -7.85 -3.68
N GLY A 350 11.01 -8.42 -4.11
CA GLY A 350 12.31 -8.38 -3.42
C GLY A 350 13.32 -7.42 -4.06
N GLY A 351 12.86 -6.25 -4.54
CA GLY A 351 13.74 -5.21 -5.09
C GLY A 351 14.67 -4.57 -4.05
N ALA A 352 15.48 -3.60 -4.49
CA ALA A 352 16.23 -2.74 -3.58
C ALA A 352 15.37 -1.52 -3.19
N ASN A 353 15.47 -1.07 -1.94
CA ASN A 353 14.82 0.17 -1.50
C ASN A 353 15.59 1.37 -2.05
N VAL A 354 15.02 2.08 -3.02
CA VAL A 354 15.67 3.23 -3.69
C VAL A 354 14.69 4.34 -4.04
N LEU A 355 15.22 5.55 -4.23
CA LEU A 355 14.58 6.59 -5.03
C LEU A 355 15.23 6.54 -6.42
N GLU A 356 14.42 6.36 -7.46
CA GLU A 356 14.84 6.42 -8.86
C GLU A 356 14.48 7.79 -9.48
N VAL A 357 15.37 8.30 -10.32
CA VAL A 357 15.23 9.53 -11.09
C VAL A 357 15.25 9.16 -12.57
N ILE A 358 14.16 9.45 -13.27
CA ILE A 358 13.94 9.09 -14.68
C ILE A 358 13.89 10.38 -15.50
N ASP A 359 14.74 10.48 -16.53
CA ASP A 359 14.75 11.57 -17.51
C ASP A 359 13.53 11.45 -18.43
N LEU A 360 12.75 12.54 -18.50
CA LEU A 360 11.52 12.65 -19.30
C LEU A 360 11.69 13.49 -20.56
N THR A 361 12.90 13.94 -20.89
CA THR A 361 13.20 14.76 -22.09
C THR A 361 12.63 14.16 -23.38
N ASN A 362 12.55 12.83 -23.46
CA ASN A 362 11.73 12.14 -24.45
C ASN A 362 10.73 11.20 -23.77
N LEU A 363 9.48 11.65 -23.60
CA LEU A 363 8.40 10.86 -22.99
C LEU A 363 8.05 9.56 -23.75
N SER A 364 8.42 9.43 -25.03
CA SER A 364 8.28 8.17 -25.78
C SER A 364 9.37 7.14 -25.45
N GLN A 365 10.49 7.59 -24.90
CA GLN A 365 11.63 6.77 -24.48
C GLN A 365 12.25 7.34 -23.18
N PRO A 366 11.55 7.27 -22.03
CA PRO A 366 12.11 7.73 -20.75
C PRO A 366 13.36 6.92 -20.39
N LEU A 367 14.34 7.56 -19.75
CA LEU A 367 15.64 6.95 -19.47
C LEU A 367 15.97 6.99 -17.98
N PHE A 368 16.62 5.94 -17.48
CA PHE A 368 17.24 5.95 -16.15
C PHE A 368 18.30 7.05 -16.07
N ALA A 369 18.14 8.00 -15.15
CA ALA A 369 19.08 9.10 -14.96
C ALA A 369 19.98 8.89 -13.71
N ARG A 370 19.37 8.46 -12.59
CA ARG A 370 20.09 8.15 -11.33
C ARG A 370 19.23 7.33 -10.37
N SER A 371 19.87 6.64 -9.43
CA SER A 371 19.22 6.09 -8.24
C SER A 371 19.94 6.49 -6.95
N TYR A 372 19.20 6.51 -5.85
CA TYR A 372 19.64 6.84 -4.50
C TYR A 372 19.15 5.76 -3.52
N PRO A 373 20.00 5.21 -2.64
CA PRO A 373 19.58 4.21 -1.66
C PRO A 373 18.63 4.81 -0.61
N MET A 374 17.57 4.07 -0.26
CA MET A 374 16.55 4.43 0.73
C MET A 374 16.35 3.30 1.73
N SER A 375 15.68 3.57 2.86
CA SER A 375 15.55 2.62 3.97
C SER A 375 14.32 1.71 3.82
N ALA A 376 13.15 2.28 3.56
CA ALA A 376 11.86 1.65 3.26
C ALA A 376 10.88 2.73 2.70
N PRO A 377 11.13 3.28 1.50
CA PRO A 377 10.51 4.52 1.05
C PRO A 377 9.00 4.40 0.79
N GLN A 378 8.27 5.49 0.88
CA GLN A 378 6.81 5.55 0.75
C GLN A 378 6.44 6.71 -0.20
N GLY A 379 5.40 7.50 0.11
CA GLY A 379 5.03 8.65 -0.69
C GLY A 379 6.14 9.72 -0.79
N LEU A 380 5.98 10.61 -1.75
CA LEU A 380 6.94 11.66 -2.08
C LEU A 380 6.24 12.88 -2.68
N GLY A 381 6.93 14.02 -2.80
CA GLY A 381 6.35 15.25 -3.34
C GLY A 381 7.41 16.18 -3.88
N ALA A 382 7.21 16.72 -5.09
CA ALA A 382 8.12 17.67 -5.73
C ALA A 382 7.42 19.02 -5.95
N GLU A 383 8.11 20.11 -5.63
CA GLU A 383 7.69 21.49 -5.96
C GLU A 383 8.87 22.46 -5.75
N ASN A 384 8.96 23.54 -6.53
CA ASN A 384 9.90 24.66 -6.31
C ASN A 384 11.37 24.23 -6.06
N ASN A 385 11.90 23.36 -6.92
CA ASN A 385 13.24 22.76 -6.82
C ASN A 385 13.54 21.98 -5.51
N ARG A 386 12.49 21.57 -4.78
CA ARG A 386 12.59 20.69 -3.61
C ARG A 386 11.84 19.39 -3.84
N LEU A 387 12.45 18.27 -3.45
CA LEU A 387 11.83 16.95 -3.37
C LEU A 387 11.76 16.51 -1.91
N TYR A 388 10.60 16.03 -1.50
CA TYR A 388 10.29 15.49 -0.19
C TYR A 388 10.02 13.99 -0.33
N VAL A 389 10.61 13.15 0.53
CA VAL A 389 10.50 11.69 0.46
C VAL A 389 10.18 11.14 1.85
N CYS A 390 9.06 10.42 1.96
CA CYS A 390 8.75 9.60 3.13
C CYS A 390 9.61 8.33 3.09
N ASP A 391 10.33 8.02 4.17
CA ASP A 391 11.25 6.88 4.25
C ASP A 391 11.29 6.32 5.69
N ASP A 392 12.46 6.14 6.30
CA ASP A 392 12.66 5.97 7.75
C ASP A 392 12.45 7.27 8.55
N GLY A 393 11.58 8.15 8.03
CA GLY A 393 11.43 9.54 8.43
C GLY A 393 10.90 10.40 7.27
N LEU A 394 11.16 11.70 7.31
CA LEU A 394 11.01 12.64 6.19
C LEU A 394 12.40 13.10 5.72
N LYS A 395 12.76 12.76 4.48
CA LYS A 395 13.99 13.20 3.81
C LYS A 395 13.69 14.34 2.82
N THR A 396 14.60 15.30 2.72
CA THR A 396 14.44 16.45 1.80
C THR A 396 15.67 16.63 0.92
N PHE A 397 15.43 16.97 -0.35
CA PHE A 397 16.45 17.11 -1.38
C PHE A 397 16.22 18.40 -2.19
N ASP A 398 17.31 18.94 -2.69
CA ASP A 398 17.37 20.01 -3.70
C ASP A 398 17.50 19.37 -5.09
N THR A 399 16.57 19.71 -5.99
CA THR A 399 16.49 19.20 -7.36
C THR A 399 17.02 20.18 -8.41
N SER A 400 17.55 21.35 -8.01
CA SER A 400 18.03 22.38 -8.96
C SER A 400 19.20 21.95 -9.85
N LEU A 401 19.86 20.84 -9.51
CA LEU A 401 20.92 20.18 -10.29
C LEU A 401 20.55 18.74 -10.68
N ALA A 402 19.24 18.44 -10.82
CA ALA A 402 18.75 17.14 -11.25
C ALA A 402 19.39 16.69 -12.59
N PRO A 403 19.76 15.40 -12.72
CA PRO A 403 19.42 14.27 -11.85
C PRO A 403 20.33 14.12 -10.61
N SER A 404 21.30 15.03 -10.41
CA SER A 404 22.20 15.01 -9.25
C SER A 404 21.60 15.74 -8.05
N LEU A 405 20.59 15.12 -7.45
CA LEU A 405 19.96 15.55 -6.20
C LEU A 405 20.98 15.76 -5.07
N ARG A 406 20.82 16.88 -4.35
CA ARG A 406 21.58 17.21 -3.13
C ARG A 406 20.68 17.02 -1.91
N ALA A 407 21.04 16.10 -1.02
CA ALA A 407 20.33 15.94 0.25
C ALA A 407 20.47 17.20 1.13
N LEU A 408 19.38 17.58 1.80
CA LEU A 408 19.32 18.76 2.66
C LEU A 408 19.07 18.39 4.12
N GLN A 409 18.01 17.63 4.42
CA GLN A 409 17.61 17.28 5.78
C GLN A 409 17.05 15.85 5.88
N HIS A 410 17.08 15.31 7.09
CA HIS A 410 16.38 14.08 7.46
C HIS A 410 15.78 14.24 8.86
N PHE A 411 14.45 14.11 8.97
CA PHE A 411 13.69 14.13 10.22
C PHE A 411 13.22 12.72 10.55
N SER A 412 13.33 12.29 11.80
CA SER A 412 12.84 10.97 12.26
C SER A 412 11.31 10.87 12.41
N THR A 413 10.55 11.90 12.01
CA THR A 413 9.08 11.89 12.04
C THR A 413 8.55 10.85 11.04
N PRO A 414 7.84 9.80 11.49
CA PRO A 414 7.32 8.77 10.59
C PRO A 414 6.14 9.33 9.77
N VAL A 415 6.33 9.40 8.46
CA VAL A 415 5.36 9.88 7.48
C VAL A 415 5.15 8.85 6.36
N THR A 416 3.99 8.87 5.72
CA THR A 416 3.58 7.91 4.68
C THR A 416 3.31 8.58 3.34
N ASP A 417 2.83 9.83 3.31
CA ASP A 417 2.63 10.63 2.10
C ASP A 417 2.75 12.14 2.41
N VAL A 418 3.00 12.95 1.38
CA VAL A 418 3.27 14.39 1.47
C VAL A 418 2.62 15.17 0.33
N ILE A 419 2.22 16.42 0.63
CA ILE A 419 1.82 17.40 -0.39
C ILE A 419 2.57 18.72 -0.13
N PRO A 420 3.56 19.10 -0.97
CA PRO A 420 4.04 20.47 -1.01
C PRO A 420 2.96 21.40 -1.59
N ASN A 421 2.82 22.58 -1.00
CA ASN A 421 1.81 23.59 -1.33
C ASN A 421 2.40 24.99 -1.15
N GLY A 422 3.38 25.35 -1.99
CA GLY A 422 4.11 26.60 -1.95
C GLY A 422 4.96 26.74 -0.68
N ASP A 423 4.59 27.72 0.15
CA ASP A 423 5.28 28.06 1.41
C ASP A 423 5.11 27.02 2.53
N TYR A 424 4.31 25.98 2.29
CA TYR A 424 4.01 24.91 3.25
C TYR A 424 4.13 23.51 2.65
N LEU A 425 4.40 22.54 3.51
CA LEU A 425 4.41 21.11 3.23
C LEU A 425 3.47 20.43 4.23
N LEU A 426 2.48 19.72 3.71
CA LEU A 426 1.64 18.82 4.49
C LEU A 426 2.26 17.42 4.46
N ALA A 427 2.28 16.73 5.60
CA ALA A 427 2.76 15.36 5.71
C ALA A 427 1.82 14.54 6.60
N ILE A 428 1.34 13.40 6.12
CA ILE A 428 0.49 12.47 6.88
C ILE A 428 1.34 11.29 7.36
N GLY A 429 1.04 10.75 8.54
CA GLY A 429 1.72 9.59 9.10
C GLY A 429 1.03 9.04 10.35
N PRO A 430 1.60 8.01 11.01
CA PRO A 430 0.97 7.35 12.16
C PRO A 430 0.70 8.24 13.38
N GLY A 431 1.31 9.43 13.45
CA GLY A 431 1.02 10.44 14.48
C GLY A 431 -0.08 11.44 14.11
N GLY A 432 -0.52 11.49 12.85
CA GLY A 432 -1.50 12.45 12.33
C GLY A 432 -0.97 13.33 11.20
N LEU A 433 -1.63 14.47 10.97
CA LEU A 433 -1.25 15.45 9.95
C LEU A 433 -0.26 16.48 10.53
N TYR A 434 0.99 16.38 10.10
CA TYR A 434 2.03 17.37 10.34
C TYR A 434 1.99 18.45 9.27
N GLN A 435 2.31 19.69 9.64
CA GLN A 435 2.51 20.77 8.67
C GLN A 435 3.85 21.47 8.94
N TYR A 436 4.58 21.74 7.88
CA TYR A 436 5.88 22.42 7.90
C TYR A 436 5.85 23.66 7.02
N ARG A 437 6.53 24.73 7.43
CA ARG A 437 6.87 25.87 6.57
C ARG A 437 8.12 25.54 5.75
N THR A 438 8.11 25.85 4.46
CA THR A 438 9.17 25.56 3.49
C THR A 438 10.08 26.76 3.21
N THR A 439 9.65 27.97 3.59
CA THR A 439 10.35 29.24 3.36
C THR A 439 11.57 29.42 4.27
N GLY A 440 12.69 28.83 3.88
CA GLY A 440 13.98 28.92 4.58
C GLY A 440 15.01 27.96 4.02
N SER A 441 16.13 27.82 4.74
CA SER A 441 17.05 26.68 4.57
C SER A 441 16.36 25.37 4.98
N ASP A 442 15.74 25.41 6.16
CA ASP A 442 15.28 24.26 6.94
C ASP A 442 13.75 24.23 7.07
N LEU A 443 13.14 23.04 7.00
CA LEU A 443 11.72 22.88 7.36
C LEU A 443 11.49 23.19 8.84
N GLN A 444 10.44 23.97 9.12
CA GLN A 444 9.98 24.26 10.48
C GLN A 444 8.56 23.75 10.67
N GLN A 445 8.33 22.87 11.64
CA GLN A 445 6.97 22.38 11.92
C GLN A 445 6.11 23.50 12.51
N VAL A 446 4.94 23.75 11.93
CA VAL A 446 3.99 24.81 12.35
C VAL A 446 2.74 24.26 13.02
N SER A 447 2.32 23.02 12.73
CA SER A 447 1.21 22.36 13.43
C SER A 447 1.36 20.83 13.45
N LEU A 448 0.53 20.19 14.30
CA LEU A 448 0.18 18.77 14.23
C LEU A 448 -1.30 18.64 14.59
N LEU A 449 -2.10 18.03 13.72
CA LEU A 449 -3.43 17.53 14.05
C LEU A 449 -3.30 16.02 14.31
N PRO A 450 -3.34 15.55 15.58
CA PRO A 450 -2.90 14.20 15.93
C PRO A 450 -3.94 13.12 15.63
N ILE A 451 -3.45 11.90 15.38
CA ILE A 451 -4.27 10.68 15.48
C ILE A 451 -4.57 10.38 16.95
N THR A 452 -5.84 10.09 17.24
CA THR A 452 -6.29 9.59 18.54
C THR A 452 -6.28 8.06 18.50
N PRO A 453 -5.56 7.37 19.40
CA PRO A 453 -5.58 5.91 19.44
C PRO A 453 -6.99 5.35 19.66
N THR A 454 -7.37 4.36 18.86
CA THR A 454 -8.52 3.49 19.16
C THR A 454 -8.11 2.48 20.23
N ASN A 455 -8.80 2.48 21.38
CA ASN A 455 -8.61 1.51 22.47
C ASN A 455 -9.11 0.10 22.10
#